data_AF-A0A1B4XXH4-F1
#
_entry.id   AF-A0A1B4XXH4-F1
#
_cell.length_a   1.000
_cell.length_b   1.000
_cell.length_c   1.000
_cell.angle_alpha   90.00
_cell.angle_beta   90.00
_cell.angle_gamma   90.00
#
_symmetry.space_group_name_H-M   'P 1'
#
loop_
_entity.id
_entity.type
_entity.pdbx_description
1 polymer ?
#
loop_
_entity_poly.entity_id
_entity_poly.type
_entity_poly.pdbx_seq_one_letter_code
_entity_poly.pdbx_strand_id
1 'polypeptide(L)'
;MTDEQRRQALARIHAKRSFWCHLGAYILGNAALIAIWFFTSGGYFWPIWPALGWGIGLVFHGLGVFLGMRPITEEQIQREIDRGHLS
;
A
#
# COMPACT_ATOMS: atom_id res chain seq x y z
N MET A 1 16.99 19.47 -15.30
CA MET A 1 16.25 18.39 -14.61
C MET A 1 17.27 17.30 -14.32
N THR A 2 17.69 17.16 -13.07
CA THR A 2 18.75 16.20 -12.67
C THR A 2 18.23 14.77 -12.65
N ASP A 3 19.09 13.77 -12.86
CA ASP A 3 18.71 12.34 -12.84
C ASP A 3 18.01 11.94 -11.53
N GLU A 4 18.38 12.59 -10.43
CA GLU A 4 17.73 12.50 -9.12
C GLU A 4 16.23 12.85 -9.18
N GLN A 5 15.89 13.98 -9.82
CA GLN A 5 14.51 14.45 -9.96
C GLN A 5 13.68 13.50 -10.83
N ARG A 6 14.30 12.92 -11.87
CA ARG A 6 13.65 11.94 -12.76
C ARG A 6 13.37 10.62 -12.02
N ARG A 7 14.32 10.10 -11.24
CA ARG A 7 14.12 8.91 -10.41
C ARG A 7 13.00 9.08 -9.39
N GLN A 8 12.96 10.23 -8.70
CA GLN A 8 11.90 10.52 -7.73
C GLN A 8 10.52 10.65 -8.38
N ALA A 9 10.44 11.24 -9.57
CA ALA A 9 9.19 11.32 -10.33
C ALA A 9 8.69 9.91 -10.74
N LEU A 10 9.59 9.06 -11.23
CA LEU A 10 9.26 7.68 -11.61
C LEU A 10 8.83 6.84 -10.41
N ALA A 11 9.52 6.95 -9.27
CA ALA A 11 9.17 6.24 -8.04
C ALA A 11 7.76 6.61 -7.54
N ARG A 12 7.39 7.90 -7.61
CA ARG A 12 6.03 8.36 -7.25
C ARG A 12 4.95 7.78 -8.18
N ILE A 13 5.24 7.65 -9.47
CA ILE A 13 4.31 7.07 -10.45
C ILE A 13 4.13 5.56 -10.19
N HIS A 14 5.23 4.83 -9.96
CA HIS A 14 5.16 3.40 -9.64
C HIS A 14 4.45 3.11 -8.32
N ALA A 15 4.72 3.89 -7.26
CA ALA A 15 4.04 3.71 -5.97
C ALA A 15 2.52 3.86 -6.10
N LYS A 16 2.06 4.90 -6.83
CA LYS A 16 0.63 5.09 -7.10
C LYS A 16 0.04 3.92 -7.89
N ARG A 17 0.73 3.45 -8.94
CA ARG A 17 0.24 2.34 -9.77
C ARG A 17 0.13 1.04 -8.99
N SER A 18 1.10 0.75 -8.11
CA SER A 18 1.07 -0.42 -7.23
C SER A 18 -0.13 -0.37 -6.28
N PHE A 19 -0.40 0.80 -5.67
CA PHE A 19 -1.56 0.99 -4.81
C PHE A 19 -2.89 0.74 -5.55
N TRP A 20 -3.05 1.29 -6.76
CA TRP A 20 -4.26 1.06 -7.57
C TRP A 20 -4.47 -0.42 -7.93
N CYS A 21 -3.38 -1.15 -8.20
CA CYS A 21 -3.46 -2.59 -8.45
C CYS A 21 -3.93 -3.35 -7.20
N HIS A 22 -3.39 -3.03 -6.03
CA HIS A 22 -3.81 -3.62 -4.76
C HIS A 22 -5.27 -3.29 -4.41
N LEU A 23 -5.69 -2.04 -4.64
CA LEU A 23 -7.08 -1.62 -4.44
C LEU A 23 -8.03 -2.36 -5.40
N GLY A 24 -7.65 -2.53 -6.67
CA GLY A 24 -8.42 -3.31 -7.64
C GLY A 24 -8.56 -4.78 -7.23
N ALA A 25 -7.46 -5.41 -6.80
CA ALA A 25 -7.47 -6.78 -6.28
C ALA A 25 -8.33 -6.91 -5.02
N TYR A 26 -8.29 -5.92 -4.13
CA TYR A 26 -9.13 -5.87 -2.93
C TYR A 26 -10.62 -5.82 -3.31
N ILE A 27 -11.02 -4.92 -4.23
CA ILE A 27 -12.42 -4.82 -4.66
C ILE A 27 -12.88 -6.12 -5.32
N LEU A 28 -12.08 -6.68 -6.23
CA LEU A 28 -12.43 -7.90 -6.95
C LEU A 28 -12.53 -9.12 -6.02
N GLY A 29 -11.57 -9.26 -5.09
CA GLY A 29 -11.58 -10.33 -4.10
C GLY A 29 -12.78 -10.23 -3.16
N ASN A 30 -13.07 -9.04 -2.63
CA ASN A 30 -14.26 -8.84 -1.78
C ASN A 30 -15.57 -9.06 -2.55
N ALA A 31 -15.66 -8.60 -3.79
CA ALA A 31 -16.82 -8.85 -4.64
C ALA A 31 -17.04 -10.36 -4.87
N ALA A 32 -15.97 -11.13 -5.10
CA ALA A 32 -16.05 -12.58 -5.21
C ALA A 32 -16.53 -13.25 -3.91
N LEU A 33 -16.01 -12.82 -2.74
CA LEU A 33 -16.43 -13.34 -1.43
C LEU A 33 -17.91 -13.02 -1.14
N ILE A 34 -18.35 -11.81 -1.47
CA ILE A 34 -19.75 -11.38 -1.33
C ILE A 34 -20.64 -12.20 -2.28
N ALA A 35 -20.21 -12.42 -3.52
CA ALA A 35 -20.94 -13.25 -4.47
C ALA A 35 -21.08 -14.69 -3.94
N ILE A 36 -20.00 -15.29 -3.45
CA ILE A 36 -20.04 -16.62 -2.82
C ILE A 36 -21.04 -16.62 -1.66
N TRP A 37 -20.98 -15.64 -0.76
CA TRP A 37 -21.92 -15.54 0.36
C TRP A 37 -23.39 -15.45 -0.10
N PHE A 38 -23.66 -14.62 -1.11
CA PHE A 38 -24.98 -14.39 -1.68
C PHE A 38 -25.57 -15.66 -2.31
N PHE A 39 -24.76 -16.42 -3.07
CA PHE A 39 -25.20 -17.65 -3.73
C PHE A 39 -25.26 -18.88 -2.82
N THR A 40 -24.53 -18.89 -1.70
CA THR A 40 -24.39 -20.11 -0.87
C THR A 40 -25.35 -20.18 0.31
N SER A 41 -25.63 -19.06 1.00
CA SER A 41 -26.37 -19.17 2.27
C SER A 41 -27.22 -17.97 2.69
N GLY A 42 -26.86 -16.73 2.33
CA GLY A 42 -27.52 -15.53 2.88
C GLY A 42 -27.56 -15.48 4.42
N GLY A 43 -26.76 -16.31 5.10
CA GLY A 43 -26.71 -16.40 6.56
C GLY A 43 -25.79 -15.34 7.16
N TYR A 44 -24.98 -15.71 8.14
CA TYR A 44 -24.00 -14.78 8.72
C TYR A 44 -23.03 -14.24 7.64
N PHE A 45 -22.87 -12.92 7.59
CA PHE A 45 -22.04 -12.22 6.62
C PHE A 45 -20.54 -12.35 6.95
N TRP A 46 -20.02 -13.57 6.80
CA TRP A 46 -18.62 -13.90 7.02
C TRP A 46 -17.61 -13.14 6.12
N PRO A 47 -17.94 -12.62 4.92
CA PRO A 47 -16.99 -11.84 4.12
C PRO A 47 -16.44 -10.60 4.81
N ILE A 48 -17.08 -10.13 5.89
CA ILE A 48 -16.62 -8.98 6.67
C ILE A 48 -15.22 -9.19 7.29
N TRP A 49 -14.88 -10.42 7.70
CA TRP A 49 -13.59 -10.70 8.33
C TRP A 49 -12.40 -10.55 7.38
N PRO A 50 -12.39 -11.22 6.20
CA PRO A 50 -11.34 -10.98 5.21
C PRO A 50 -11.35 -9.53 4.69
N ALA A 51 -12.53 -8.91 4.54
CA ALA A 51 -12.65 -7.50 4.15
C ALA A 51 -11.94 -6.56 5.13
N LEU A 52 -12.13 -6.76 6.44
CA LEU A 52 -11.50 -5.96 7.49
C LEU A 52 -10.01 -6.26 7.60
N GLY A 53 -9.61 -7.53 7.60
CA GLY A 53 -8.20 -7.92 7.72
C GLY A 53 -7.34 -7.33 6.60
N TRP A 54 -7.79 -7.45 5.35
CA TRP A 54 -7.07 -6.88 4.21
C TRP A 54 -7.29 -5.38 4.06
N GLY A 55 -8.47 -4.88 4.43
CA GLY A 55 -8.81 -3.45 4.36
C GLY A 55 -7.89 -2.59 5.22
N ILE A 56 -7.54 -3.07 6.42
CA ILE A 56 -6.60 -2.38 7.32
C ILE A 56 -5.22 -2.24 6.65
N GLY A 57 -4.69 -3.32 6.07
CA GLY A 57 -3.41 -3.28 5.36
C GLY A 57 -3.42 -2.31 4.17
N LEU A 58 -4.53 -2.28 3.42
CA LEU A 58 -4.71 -1.37 2.30
C LEU A 58 -4.77 0.10 2.74
N VAL A 59 -5.43 0.40 3.86
CA VAL A 59 -5.45 1.74 4.46
C VAL A 59 -4.04 2.19 4.83
N PHE A 60 -3.27 1.37 5.56
CA PHE A 60 -1.88 1.70 5.90
C PHE A 60 -1.00 1.92 4.67
N HIS A 61 -1.16 1.09 3.62
CA HIS A 61 -0.43 1.29 2.36
C HIS A 61 -0.83 2.61 1.67
N GLY A 62 -2.12 2.93 1.66
CA GLY A 62 -2.63 4.20 1.13
C GLY A 62 -2.11 5.41 1.89
N LEU A 63 -2.08 5.35 3.22
CA LEU A 63 -1.50 6.41 4.06
C LEU A 63 -0.02 6.64 3.72
N GLY A 64 0.76 5.57 3.51
CA GLY A 64 2.15 5.67 3.06
C GLY A 64 2.31 6.36 1.69
N VAL A 65 1.45 6.01 0.73
CA VAL A 65 1.52 6.53 -0.65
C VAL A 65 1.00 7.97 -0.77
N PHE A 66 -0.08 8.32 -0.05
CA PHE A 66 -0.79 9.61 -0.20
C PHE A 66 -0.45 10.64 0.88
N LEU A 67 -0.30 10.24 2.15
CA LEU A 67 0.11 11.17 3.22
C LEU A 67 1.63 11.35 3.29
N GLY A 68 2.39 10.61 2.48
CA GLY A 68 3.84 10.76 2.43
C GLY A 68 4.55 10.27 3.69
N MET A 69 3.92 9.37 4.46
CA MET A 69 4.64 8.52 5.42
C MET A 69 5.56 7.59 4.64
N ARG A 70 6.68 8.14 4.17
CA ARG A 70 7.74 7.36 3.55
C ARG A 70 8.34 6.51 4.67
N PRO A 71 8.41 5.18 4.51
CA PRO A 71 9.27 4.40 5.36
C PRO A 71 10.69 4.97 5.25
N ILE A 72 11.40 5.03 6.38
CA ILE A 72 12.78 5.51 6.43
C ILE A 72 13.58 4.65 5.43
N THR A 73 14.12 5.29 4.40
CA THR A 73 14.90 4.58 3.37
C THR A 73 16.27 4.22 3.93
N GLU A 74 16.84 3.08 3.53
CA GLU A 74 18.24 2.71 3.84
C GLU A 74 19.23 3.85 3.55
N GLU A 75 19.00 4.61 2.47
CA GLU A 75 19.81 5.76 2.10
C GLU A 75 19.79 6.90 3.14
N GLN A 76 18.66 7.11 3.83
CA GLN A 76 18.57 8.10 4.91
C GLN A 76 19.31 7.61 6.16
N ILE A 77 19.20 6.31 6.46
CA ILE A 77 19.91 5.69 7.58
C ILE A 77 21.42 5.78 7.34
N GLN A 78 21.89 5.45 6.13
CA GLN A 78 23.30 5.50 5.80
C GLN A 78 23.85 6.94 5.83
N ARG A 79 23.10 7.92 5.34
CA ARG A 79 23.48 9.35 5.45
C ARG A 79 23.61 9.80 6.90
N GLU A 80 22.73 9.35 7.79
CA GLU A 80 22.79 9.71 9.20
C GLU A 80 24.00 9.04 9.89
N ILE A 81 24.28 7.77 9.55
CA ILE A 81 25.47 7.03 10.03
C ILE A 81 26.76 7.72 9.57
N ASP A 82 26.88 8.08 8.29
CA ASP A 82 28.06 8.76 7.74
C ASP A 82 28.26 10.14 8.37
N ARG A 83 27.17 10.83 8.73
CA ARG A 83 27.21 12.11 9.45
C ARG A 83 27.71 11.96 10.89
N GLY A 84 27.31 10.89 11.56
CA GLY A 84 27.75 10.58 12.93
C GLY A 84 29.17 10.05 13.03
N HIS A 85 29.74 9.52 11.93
CA HIS A 85 31.14 9.08 11.86
C HIS A 85 32.14 10.22 11.64
N LEU A 86 31.67 11.43 11.30
CA LEU A 86 32.50 12.61 11.01
C LEU A 86 32.54 13.64 12.17
N SER A 87 31.93 13.33 13.32
CA SER A 87 31.93 14.13 14.56
C SER A 87 32.67 13.43 15.68
#